data_AF-A0A8R1DK37-F1
#
_entry.id   AF-A0A8R1DK37-F1
#
_cell.length_a   1.000
_cell.length_b   1.000
_cell.length_c   1.000
_cell.angle_alpha   90.00
_cell.angle_beta   90.00
_cell.angle_gamma   90.00
#
_symmetry.space_group_name_H-M   'P 1'
#
loop_
_entity.id
_entity.type
_entity.pdbx_description
1 polymer ?
#
loop_
_entity_poly.entity_id
_entity_poly.type
_entity_poly.pdbx_seq_one_letter_code
_entity_poly.pdbx_strand_id
1 'polypeptide(L)'
;MADMKGIICRFEANHKEAQPLTVTPKLHLLCAHLVSFLKVDKSWGQVTEQGLESLHAVINSLIMRFVSVRNVEKNAESIVKHTGNFNFLYDLGKSWFTNI
;
A
#
# COMPACT_ATOMS: atom_id res chain seq x y z
N MET A 1 11.74 16.20 11.05
CA MET A 1 10.48 16.45 11.81
C MET A 1 10.11 17.93 11.92
N ALA A 2 11.02 18.83 12.29
CA ALA A 2 10.74 20.28 12.32
C ALA A 2 10.29 20.84 10.96
N ASP A 3 10.92 20.40 9.88
CA ASP A 3 10.60 20.80 8.51
C ASP A 3 9.20 20.34 8.05
N MET A 4 8.84 19.07 8.32
CA MET A 4 7.51 18.50 8.00
C MET A 4 6.36 19.30 8.62
N LYS A 5 6.52 19.68 9.90
CA LYS A 5 5.50 20.50 10.59
C LYS A 5 5.35 21.86 9.90
N GLY A 6 6.46 22.49 9.51
CA GLY A 6 6.44 23.74 8.75
C GLY A 6 5.73 23.61 7.41
N ILE A 7 5.98 22.52 6.67
CA ILE A 7 5.31 22.22 5.40
C ILE A 7 3.80 22.09 5.61
N ILE A 8 3.35 21.32 6.60
CA ILE A 8 1.92 21.11 6.86
C ILE A 8 1.23 22.42 7.29
N CYS A 9 1.85 23.22 8.16
CA CYS A 9 1.27 24.51 8.55
C CYS A 9 1.13 25.47 7.36
N ARG A 10 2.12 25.51 6.45
CA ARG A 10 2.03 26.30 5.20
C ARG A 10 0.91 25.79 4.30
N PHE A 11 0.82 24.47 4.13
CA PHE A 11 -0.23 23.84 3.35
C PHE A 11 -1.62 24.16 3.91
N GLU A 12 -1.81 24.06 5.24
CA GLU A 12 -3.06 24.40 5.90
C GLU A 12 -3.45 25.88 5.69
N ALA A 13 -2.49 26.80 5.83
CA ALA A 13 -2.73 28.23 5.61
C ALA A 13 -3.16 28.50 4.15
N ASN A 14 -2.43 27.97 3.18
CA ASN A 14 -2.75 28.14 1.76
C ASN A 14 -4.11 27.50 1.41
N HIS A 15 -4.44 26.36 2.01
CA HIS A 15 -5.70 25.69 1.76
C HIS A 15 -6.89 26.48 2.34
N LYS A 16 -6.74 27.09 3.52
CA LYS A 16 -7.75 27.98 4.10
C LYS A 16 -8.04 29.20 3.22
N GLU A 17 -7.01 29.76 2.58
CA GLU A 17 -7.16 30.87 1.65
C GLU A 17 -7.86 30.44 0.35
N ALA A 18 -7.46 29.29 -0.21
CA ALA A 18 -8.01 28.80 -1.48
C ALA A 18 -9.44 28.22 -1.34
N GLN A 19 -9.74 27.51 -0.25
CA GLN A 19 -10.99 26.78 -0.01
C GLN A 19 -11.38 26.77 1.48
N PRO A 20 -12.01 27.85 2.00
CA PRO A 20 -12.23 28.04 3.44
C PRO A 20 -13.29 27.14 4.09
N LEU A 21 -14.18 26.48 3.33
CA LEU A 21 -15.40 25.86 3.86
C LEU A 21 -15.41 24.34 3.93
N THR A 22 -14.40 23.66 3.40
CA THR A 22 -14.43 22.19 3.27
C THR A 22 -13.23 21.54 3.94
N VAL A 23 -13.43 21.00 5.13
CA VAL A 23 -12.46 20.11 5.76
C VAL A 23 -12.94 18.67 5.64
N THR A 24 -12.31 17.91 4.75
CA THR A 24 -12.57 16.47 4.68
C THR A 24 -11.90 15.74 5.85
N PRO A 25 -12.40 14.57 6.28
CA PRO A 25 -11.74 13.78 7.32
C PRO A 25 -10.27 13.45 6.99
N LYS A 26 -9.96 13.19 5.71
CA LYS A 26 -8.58 12.94 5.26
C LYS A 26 -7.68 14.17 5.47
N LEU A 27 -8.20 15.35 5.15
CA LEU A 27 -7.48 16.61 5.35
C LEU A 27 -7.26 16.90 6.84
N HIS A 28 -8.26 16.65 7.70
CA HIS A 28 -8.12 16.78 9.14
C HIS A 28 -7.03 15.84 9.69
N LEU A 29 -7.03 14.57 9.28
CA LEU A 29 -6.00 13.60 9.67
C LEU A 29 -4.60 14.04 9.25
N LEU A 30 -4.45 14.54 8.02
CA LEU A 30 -3.18 15.03 7.50
C LEU A 30 -2.66 16.25 8.28
N CYS A 31 -3.50 17.26 8.52
CA CYS A 31 -3.05 18.50 9.14
C CYS A 31 -2.89 18.40 10.67
N ALA A 32 -3.79 17.67 11.34
CA ALA A 32 -3.83 17.64 12.81
C ALA A 32 -3.01 16.48 13.42
N HIS A 33 -2.96 15.32 12.75
CA HIS A 33 -2.50 14.08 13.41
C HIS A 33 -1.21 13.51 12.83
N LEU A 34 -0.90 13.76 11.55
CA LEU A 34 0.27 13.23 10.86
C LEU A 34 1.58 13.41 11.64
N VAL A 35 1.92 14.65 12.02
CA VAL A 35 3.22 14.93 12.65
C VAL A 35 3.34 14.21 14.00
N SER A 36 2.26 14.14 14.76
CA SER A 36 2.23 13.46 16.05
C SER A 36 2.41 11.96 15.87
N PHE A 37 1.71 11.37 14.90
CA PHE A 37 1.84 9.97 14.52
C PHE A 37 3.29 9.62 14.10
N LEU A 38 3.87 10.36 13.15
CA LEU A 38 5.25 10.12 12.69
C LEU A 38 6.31 10.31 13.79
N LYS A 39 6.04 11.08 14.86
CA LYS A 39 6.97 11.19 15.99
C LYS A 39 7.07 9.87 16.75
N VAL A 40 5.97 9.16 16.90
CA VAL A 40 5.88 7.90 17.62
C VAL A 40 6.32 6.76 16.72
N ASP A 41 5.64 6.57 15.59
CA ASP A 41 5.74 5.37 14.77
C ASP A 41 6.81 5.46 13.68
N LYS A 42 7.42 6.63 13.48
CA LYS A 42 8.52 6.92 12.53
C LYS A 42 8.22 6.69 11.05
N SER A 43 7.09 6.07 10.71
CA SER A 43 6.67 5.80 9.33
C SER A 43 5.15 5.82 9.21
N TRP A 44 4.63 6.50 8.18
CA TRP A 44 3.22 6.35 7.76
C TRP A 44 3.10 5.19 6.78
N GLY A 45 4.08 5.02 5.88
CA GLY A 45 4.04 4.01 4.83
C GLY A 45 3.99 2.57 5.35
N GLN A 46 4.41 2.29 6.59
CA GLN A 46 4.31 0.93 7.15
C GLN A 46 2.89 0.51 7.51
N VAL A 47 1.98 1.47 7.72
CA VAL A 47 0.56 1.21 8.07
C VAL A 47 -0.35 1.36 6.85
N THR A 48 0.22 1.55 5.66
CA THR A 48 -0.56 1.72 4.44
C THR A 48 -1.17 0.40 3.97
N GLU A 49 -2.42 0.44 3.53
CA GLU A 49 -3.11 -0.70 2.92
C GLU A 49 -2.69 -0.94 1.46
N GLN A 50 -1.89 -0.05 0.87
CA GLN A 50 -1.46 -0.16 -0.54
C GLN A 50 -0.74 -1.48 -0.85
N GLY A 51 0.03 -2.03 0.10
CA GLY A 51 0.66 -3.34 -0.07
C GLY A 51 -0.36 -4.48 -0.17
N LEU A 52 -1.43 -4.41 0.63
CA LEU A 52 -2.53 -5.38 0.60
C LEU A 52 -3.33 -5.25 -0.70
N GLU A 53 -3.61 -4.02 -1.14
CA GLU A 53 -4.31 -3.76 -2.41
C GLU A 53 -3.52 -4.33 -3.61
N SER A 54 -2.20 -4.13 -3.62
CA SER A 54 -1.32 -4.71 -4.65
C SER A 54 -1.36 -6.24 -4.64
N LEU A 55 -1.25 -6.87 -3.46
CA LEU A 55 -1.35 -8.32 -3.33
C LEU A 55 -2.71 -8.84 -3.79
N HIS A 56 -3.79 -8.14 -3.46
CA HIS A 56 -5.14 -8.51 -3.87
C HIS A 56 -5.29 -8.52 -5.40
N ALA A 57 -4.71 -7.54 -6.10
CA ALA A 57 -4.68 -7.53 -7.57
C ALA A 57 -3.94 -8.75 -8.15
N VAL A 58 -2.80 -9.13 -7.56
CA VAL A 58 -2.06 -10.35 -7.95
C VAL A 58 -2.92 -11.59 -7.73
N ILE A 59 -3.55 -11.72 -6.57
CA ILE A 59 -4.43 -12.86 -6.26
C ILE A 59 -5.59 -12.96 -7.26
N ASN A 60 -6.25 -11.84 -7.59
CA ASN A 60 -7.34 -11.83 -8.57
C ASN A 60 -6.89 -12.31 -9.96
N SER A 61 -5.68 -11.95 -10.38
CA SER A 61 -5.10 -12.48 -11.61
C SER A 61 -4.89 -14.00 -11.54
N LEU A 62 -4.44 -14.52 -10.40
CA LEU A 62 -4.24 -15.95 -10.20
C LEU A 62 -5.56 -16.74 -10.10
N ILE A 63 -6.60 -16.16 -9.50
CA ILE A 63 -7.95 -16.73 -9.50
C ILE A 63 -8.42 -16.96 -10.94
N MET A 64 -8.28 -15.94 -11.79
CA MET A 64 -8.63 -16.06 -13.22
C MET A 64 -7.75 -17.07 -13.94
N ARG A 65 -6.45 -17.12 -13.63
CA ARG A 65 -5.52 -18.11 -14.21
C ARG A 65 -5.90 -19.55 -13.89
N PHE A 66 -6.36 -19.81 -12.67
CA PHE A 66 -6.73 -21.15 -12.20
C PHE A 66 -8.23 -21.43 -12.25
N VAL A 67 -9.02 -20.59 -12.92
CA VAL A 67 -10.50 -20.72 -12.98
C VAL A 67 -10.98 -22.08 -13.53
N SER A 68 -10.15 -22.76 -14.33
CA SER A 68 -10.43 -24.11 -14.82
C SER A 68 -10.38 -25.19 -13.74
N VAL A 69 -9.72 -24.93 -12.61
CA VAL A 69 -9.65 -25.83 -11.45
C VAL A 69 -10.94 -25.68 -10.64
N ARG A 70 -11.93 -26.52 -10.95
CA ARG A 70 -13.28 -26.46 -10.33
C ARG A 70 -13.31 -26.78 -8.83
N ASN A 71 -12.34 -27.55 -8.34
CA ASN A 71 -12.22 -27.83 -6.91
C ASN A 71 -11.58 -26.62 -6.21
N VAL A 72 -12.33 -26.01 -5.29
CA VAL A 72 -11.94 -24.76 -4.62
C VAL A 72 -10.65 -24.92 -3.81
N GLU A 73 -10.49 -26.03 -3.09
CA GLU A 73 -9.30 -26.29 -2.29
C GLU A 73 -8.05 -26.41 -3.17
N LYS A 74 -8.14 -27.13 -4.29
CA LYS A 74 -7.04 -27.27 -5.24
C LYS A 74 -6.72 -25.96 -5.97
N ASN A 75 -7.73 -25.14 -6.24
CA ASN A 75 -7.55 -23.81 -6.80
C ASN A 75 -6.77 -22.91 -5.82
N ALA A 76 -7.22 -22.85 -4.56
CA ALA A 76 -6.55 -22.10 -3.50
C ALA A 76 -5.11 -22.61 -3.28
N GLU A 77 -4.90 -23.92 -3.25
CA GLU A 77 -3.57 -24.53 -3.14
C GLU A 77 -2.66 -24.10 -4.32
N SER A 78 -3.20 -24.02 -5.54
CA SER A 78 -2.47 -23.58 -6.72
C SER A 78 -2.06 -22.10 -6.63
N ILE A 79 -2.94 -21.24 -6.10
CA ILE A 79 -2.64 -19.82 -5.85
C ILE A 79 -1.51 -19.70 -4.81
N VAL A 80 -1.63 -20.38 -3.67
CA VAL A 80 -0.64 -20.33 -2.58
C VAL A 80 0.72 -20.87 -3.03
N LYS A 81 0.73 -21.98 -3.80
CA LYS A 81 1.98 -22.51 -4.38
C LYS A 81 2.61 -21.52 -5.35
N HIS A 82 1.80 -20.85 -6.18
CA HIS A 82 2.32 -19.86 -7.12
C HIS A 82 2.98 -18.68 -6.41
N THR A 83 2.32 -18.10 -5.41
CA THR A 83 2.88 -16.98 -4.65
C THR A 83 4.10 -17.39 -3.83
N GLY A 84 4.07 -18.58 -3.20
CA GLY A 84 5.22 -19.13 -2.46
C GLY A 84 6.44 -19.36 -3.35
N ASN A 85 6.25 -19.93 -4.53
CA ASN A 85 7.34 -20.13 -5.50
C ASN A 85 7.92 -18.79 -5.98
N PHE A 86 7.07 -17.78 -6.19
CA PHE A 86 7.53 -16.45 -6.61
C PHE A 86 8.36 -15.77 -5.51
N ASN A 87 7.92 -15.85 -4.25
CA ASN A 87 8.68 -15.33 -3.11
C ASN A 87 10.04 -16.02 -2.99
N PHE A 88 10.07 -17.35 -3.12
CA PHE A 88 11.34 -18.10 -3.09
C PHE A 88 12.31 -17.66 -4.19
N LEU A 89 11.83 -17.43 -5.41
CA LEU A 89 12.68 -16.93 -6.50
C LEU A 89 13.19 -15.51 -6.24
N TYR A 90 12.34 -14.65 -5.70
CA TYR A 90 12.68 -13.28 -5.32
C TYR A 90 13.78 -13.27 -4.24
N ASP A 91 13.64 -14.07 -3.19
CA ASP A 91 14.59 -14.15 -2.07
C ASP A 91 15.97 -14.65 -2.52
N LEU A 92 16.01 -15.53 -3.53
CA LEU A 92 17.26 -16.00 -4.14
C LEU A 92 17.88 -14.98 -5.10
N GLY A 93 17.25 -13.83 -5.34
CA GLY A 93 17.67 -12.85 -6.34
C GLY A 93 17.62 -13.38 -7.77
N LYS A 94 16.91 -14.50 -8.01
CA LYS A 94 16.81 -15.14 -9.32
C LYS A 94 15.50 -14.73 -9.97
N SER A 95 15.54 -13.65 -10.75
CA SER A 95 14.43 -13.29 -11.62
C SER A 95 14.57 -14.03 -12.96
N TRP A 96 13.45 -14.51 -13.51
CA TRP A 96 13.42 -14.97 -14.91
C TRP A 96 13.61 -13.81 -15.91
N PHE A 97 13.50 -12.56 -15.43
CA PHE A 97 13.61 -11.35 -16.24
C PHE A 97 14.99 -10.67 -16.16
N THR A 98 15.96 -11.21 -15.40
CA THR A 98 17.31 -10.62 -15.28
C THR A 98 18.25 -10.90 -16.47
N ASN A 99 17.77 -11.56 -17.54
CA ASN A 99 18.56 -11.88 -18.73
C ASN A 99 17.88 -11.40 -20.03
N ILE A 100 17.15 -10.29 -20.00
CA ILE A 100 16.71 -9.56 -21.22
C ILE A 100 17.34 -8.17 -21.20
#